data_AF-A0A9X2J827-F1
#
_entry.id   AF-A0A9X2J827-F1
#
_cell.length_a   1.000
_cell.length_b   1.000
_cell.length_c   1.000
_cell.angle_alpha   90.00
_cell.angle_beta   90.00
_cell.angle_gamma   90.00
#
_symmetry.space_group_name_H-M   'P 1'
#
loop_
_entity.id
_entity.type
_entity.pdbx_description
1 polymer ?
#
loop_
_entity_poly.entity_id
_entity_poly.type
_entity_poly.pdbx_seq_one_letter_code
_entity_poly.pdbx_strand_id
1 'polypeptide(L)'
;MESDSLKTCVEDLKAGWRGLDSLSILKCQEALAKLSRSSSDEAWLDDLHKRREPAVELYRDAGKGFILLAHVEPHGLYRQPHNHGNGWAFYAVQSGEMEISTYALMNGEGGERLVTRGYYSMKPGKCSVFLPGDIHDTRCQSEYTLMFRLTSCDFSEEKRAGRLRVFS
;
A
#
# COMPACT_ATOMS: atom_id res chain seq x y z
N MET A 1 30.11 -2.73 2.65
CA MET A 1 28.94 -2.03 3.21
C MET A 1 27.76 -2.91 2.92
N GLU A 2 27.10 -3.41 3.94
CA GLU A 2 25.76 -4.00 3.77
C GLU A 2 24.87 -2.92 3.12
N SER A 3 24.13 -3.30 2.08
CA SER A 3 23.12 -2.42 1.51
C SER A 3 22.00 -2.27 2.52
N ASP A 4 21.64 -1.02 2.84
CA ASP A 4 20.43 -0.71 3.60
C ASP A 4 19.42 -0.10 2.63
N SER A 5 18.66 -0.97 1.98
CA SER A 5 17.70 -0.56 0.97
C SER A 5 16.51 0.17 1.60
N LEU A 6 16.17 -0.14 2.85
CA LEU A 6 15.15 0.58 3.62
C LEU A 6 15.56 2.03 3.83
N LYS A 7 16.78 2.27 4.34
CA LYS A 7 17.30 3.63 4.52
C LYS A 7 17.34 4.40 3.19
N THR A 8 17.84 3.76 2.14
CA THR A 8 17.88 4.36 0.79
C THR A 8 16.48 4.75 0.32
N CYS A 9 15.49 3.86 0.48
CA CYS A 9 14.10 4.13 0.12
C CYS A 9 13.54 5.31 0.93
N VAL A 10 13.78 5.36 2.24
CA VAL A 10 13.34 6.47 3.09
C VAL A 10 13.93 7.81 2.62
N GLU A 11 15.22 7.84 2.28
CA GLU A 11 15.87 9.04 1.75
C GLU A 11 15.25 9.48 0.42
N ASP A 12 15.00 8.54 -0.50
CA ASP A 12 14.34 8.79 -1.79
C ASP A 12 12.90 9.30 -1.60
N LEU A 13 12.12 8.72 -0.70
CA LEU A 13 10.75 9.16 -0.37
C LEU A 13 10.77 10.60 0.16
N LYS A 14 11.70 10.91 1.05
CA LYS A 14 11.84 12.25 1.62
C LYS A 14 12.25 13.30 0.59
N ALA A 15 13.11 12.95 -0.36
CA ALA A 15 13.53 13.84 -1.42
C ALA A 15 12.45 14.01 -2.52
N GLY A 16 11.70 12.93 -2.79
CA GLY A 16 10.67 12.87 -3.82
C GLY A 16 9.35 13.52 -3.43
N TRP A 17 8.98 13.47 -2.14
CA TRP A 17 7.68 13.96 -1.70
C TRP A 17 7.62 15.47 -1.50
N ARG A 18 6.75 16.13 -2.26
CA ARG A 18 6.50 17.59 -2.20
C ARG A 18 5.03 17.93 -1.95
N GLY A 19 4.19 16.92 -1.79
CA GLY A 19 2.74 17.02 -1.76
C GLY A 19 2.12 16.04 -2.73
N LEU A 20 0.79 16.01 -2.81
CA LEU A 20 0.09 15.12 -3.72
C LEU A 20 0.09 15.69 -5.15
N ASP A 21 1.22 15.57 -5.83
CA ASP A 21 1.41 15.95 -7.23
C ASP A 21 1.99 14.81 -8.07
N SER A 22 1.91 14.92 -9.40
CA SER A 22 2.34 13.85 -10.31
C SER A 22 3.81 13.46 -10.14
N LEU A 23 4.68 14.42 -9.82
CA LEU A 23 6.12 14.13 -9.66
C LEU A 23 6.35 13.31 -8.38
N SER A 24 5.70 13.69 -7.28
CA SER A 24 5.77 12.98 -6.00
C SER A 24 5.24 11.56 -6.14
N ILE A 25 4.10 11.38 -6.84
CA ILE A 25 3.56 10.05 -7.13
C ILE A 25 4.59 9.18 -7.86
N LEU A 26 5.15 9.67 -8.97
CA LEU A 26 6.10 8.91 -9.78
C LEU A 26 7.38 8.56 -8.99
N LYS A 27 7.91 9.51 -8.21
CA LYS A 27 9.12 9.29 -7.40
C LYS A 27 8.89 8.30 -6.27
N CYS A 28 7.77 8.39 -5.56
CA CYS A 28 7.44 7.45 -4.50
C CYS A 28 7.15 6.04 -5.04
N GLN A 29 6.47 5.93 -6.19
CA GLN A 29 6.28 4.64 -6.86
C GLN A 29 7.63 4.00 -7.23
N GLU A 30 8.57 4.77 -7.78
CA GLU A 30 9.90 4.27 -8.15
C GLU A 30 10.67 3.77 -6.91
N ALA A 31 10.68 4.55 -5.83
CA ALA A 31 11.36 4.20 -4.57
C ALA A 31 10.78 2.92 -3.95
N LEU A 32 9.46 2.80 -3.87
CA LEU A 32 8.77 1.63 -3.31
C LEU A 32 8.92 0.40 -4.20
N ALA A 33 8.86 0.57 -5.53
CA ALA A 33 9.12 -0.51 -6.47
C ALA A 33 10.56 -1.04 -6.33
N LYS A 34 11.55 -0.18 -6.05
CA LYS A 34 12.92 -0.60 -5.74
C LYS A 34 13.00 -1.33 -4.41
N LEU A 35 12.41 -0.79 -3.33
CA LEU A 35 12.38 -1.44 -2.01
C LEU A 35 11.69 -2.81 -2.05
N SER A 36 10.66 -2.98 -2.88
CA SER A 36 10.00 -4.29 -3.03
C SER A 36 10.88 -5.38 -3.65
N ARG A 37 12.08 -5.04 -4.14
CA ARG A 37 13.08 -5.98 -4.67
C ARG A 37 14.28 -6.16 -3.74
N SER A 38 14.22 -5.65 -2.51
CA SER A 38 15.29 -5.81 -1.52
C SER A 38 15.64 -7.26 -1.29
N SER A 39 16.93 -7.52 -1.03
CA SER A 39 17.41 -8.88 -0.80
C SER A 39 16.91 -9.39 0.55
N SER A 40 16.51 -10.66 0.61
CA SER A 40 16.22 -11.34 1.88
C SER A 40 17.43 -11.48 2.80
N ASP A 41 18.65 -11.18 2.32
CA ASP A 41 19.86 -11.16 3.14
C ASP A 41 19.93 -9.92 4.05
N GLU A 42 19.10 -8.90 3.81
CA GLU A 42 19.02 -7.75 4.70
C GLU A 42 18.31 -8.14 5.99
N ALA A 43 19.01 -8.02 7.13
CA ALA A 43 18.53 -8.51 8.43
C ALA A 43 17.17 -7.95 8.85
N TRP A 44 16.87 -6.69 8.51
CA TRP A 44 15.58 -6.07 8.81
C TRP A 44 14.42 -6.73 8.03
N LEU A 45 14.67 -7.18 6.80
CA LEU A 45 13.66 -7.81 5.96
C LEU A 45 13.47 -9.29 6.32
N ASP A 46 14.57 -9.99 6.60
CA ASP A 46 14.54 -11.35 7.14
C ASP A 46 13.72 -11.42 8.45
N ASP A 47 13.90 -10.44 9.34
CA ASP A 47 13.11 -10.33 10.57
C ASP A 47 11.60 -10.18 10.29
N LEU A 48 11.20 -9.35 9.32
CA LEU A 48 9.79 -9.20 8.93
C LEU A 48 9.19 -10.53 8.41
N HIS A 49 9.96 -11.29 7.62
CA HIS A 49 9.54 -12.60 7.12
C HIS A 49 9.38 -13.65 8.23
N LYS A 50 10.18 -13.55 9.31
CA LYS A 50 10.08 -14.42 10.47
C LYS A 50 8.90 -14.06 11.37
N ARG A 51 8.70 -12.78 11.65
CA ARG A 51 7.65 -12.30 12.57
C ARG A 51 6.25 -12.33 11.94
N ARG A 52 6.14 -12.07 10.64
CA ARG A 52 4.88 -12.08 9.86
C ARG A 52 3.74 -11.29 10.50
N GLU A 53 4.07 -10.16 11.11
CA GLU A 53 3.08 -9.35 11.81
C GLU A 53 2.10 -8.68 10.83
N PRO A 54 0.82 -8.51 11.23
CA PRO A 54 -0.18 -7.88 10.36
C PRO A 54 0.16 -6.44 9.94
N ALA A 55 0.95 -5.73 10.75
CA ALA A 55 1.43 -4.38 10.49
C ALA A 55 2.67 -4.06 11.34
N VAL A 56 3.71 -3.49 10.73
CA VAL A 56 4.90 -2.96 11.39
C VAL A 56 5.22 -1.59 10.80
N GLU A 57 5.30 -0.56 11.63
CA GLU A 57 5.79 0.75 11.18
C GLU A 57 7.30 0.71 10.98
N LEU A 58 7.76 0.97 9.76
CA LEU A 58 9.18 1.01 9.42
C LEU A 58 9.74 2.43 9.53
N TYR A 59 8.92 3.43 9.15
CA TYR A 59 9.33 4.83 9.18
C TYR A 59 8.12 5.76 9.21
N ARG A 60 8.29 6.93 9.83
CA ARG A 60 7.32 8.02 9.81
C ARG A 60 8.05 9.35 9.66
N ASP A 61 7.62 10.17 8.71
CA ASP A 61 8.14 11.52 8.54
C ASP A 61 7.20 12.53 9.21
N ALA A 62 7.62 13.13 10.33
CA ALA A 62 6.82 14.11 11.04
C ALA A 62 6.61 15.43 10.28
N GLY A 63 7.52 15.79 9.36
CA GLY A 63 7.43 17.02 8.57
C GLY A 63 6.56 16.88 7.33
N LYS A 64 6.57 15.70 6.71
CA LYS A 64 5.82 15.39 5.48
C LYS A 64 4.53 14.60 5.72
N GLY A 65 4.37 14.01 6.89
CA GLY A 65 3.15 13.37 7.36
C GLY A 65 2.90 11.94 6.88
N PHE A 66 3.79 11.36 6.07
CA PHE A 66 3.60 9.99 5.58
C PHE A 66 4.16 8.93 6.54
N ILE A 67 3.63 7.71 6.42
CA ILE A 67 4.03 6.53 7.20
C ILE A 67 4.36 5.41 6.23
N LEU A 68 5.53 4.79 6.39
CA LEU A 68 5.93 3.57 5.68
C LEU A 68 5.75 2.37 6.61
N LEU A 69 4.95 1.39 6.18
CA LEU A 69 4.61 0.20 6.93
C LEU A 69 4.99 -1.06 6.13
N ALA A 70 5.39 -2.12 6.83
CA ALA A 70 5.31 -3.48 6.33
C ALA A 70 4.00 -4.12 6.80
N HIS A 71 3.35 -4.87 5.92
CA HIS A 71 2.11 -5.59 6.22
C HIS A 71 2.19 -7.01 5.70
N VAL A 72 1.76 -7.97 6.53
CA VAL A 72 1.59 -9.35 6.11
C VAL A 72 0.11 -9.72 6.03
N GLU A 73 -0.29 -10.26 4.88
CA GLU A 73 -1.62 -10.84 4.68
C GLU A 73 -1.50 -12.34 4.40
N PRO A 74 -2.19 -13.22 5.15
CA PRO A 74 -2.15 -14.66 4.96
C PRO A 74 -2.95 -15.11 3.74
N HIS A 75 -2.71 -16.34 3.30
CA HIS A 75 -3.39 -16.96 2.16
C HIS A 75 -4.90 -16.80 2.21
N GLY A 76 -5.47 -16.39 1.07
CA GLY A 76 -6.91 -16.29 0.89
C GLY A 76 -7.58 -15.14 1.63
N LEU A 77 -6.85 -14.35 2.44
CA LEU A 77 -7.42 -13.16 3.06
C LEU A 77 -7.92 -12.23 1.95
N TYR A 78 -9.22 -11.92 2.03
CA TYR A 78 -9.91 -11.01 1.13
C TYR A 78 -10.31 -9.75 1.90
N ARG A 79 -9.90 -8.58 1.39
CA ARG A 79 -10.37 -7.28 1.86
C ARG A 79 -11.43 -6.79 0.87
N GLN A 80 -12.67 -6.67 1.33
CA GLN A 80 -13.79 -6.16 0.53
C GLN A 80 -13.48 -4.79 -0.09
N PRO A 81 -14.18 -4.39 -1.17
CA PRO A 81 -13.98 -3.09 -1.78
C PRO A 81 -14.08 -1.97 -0.74
N HIS A 82 -13.05 -1.13 -0.66
CA HIS A 82 -12.99 -0.02 0.29
C HIS A 82 -12.21 1.16 -0.30
N ASN A 83 -12.50 2.36 0.19
CA ASN A 83 -11.65 3.53 -0.03
C ASN A 83 -10.73 3.77 1.17
N HIS A 84 -10.00 4.88 1.17
CA HIS A 84 -9.13 5.30 2.27
C HIS A 84 -9.58 6.62 2.94
N GLY A 85 -10.87 6.97 2.80
CA GLY A 85 -11.39 8.27 3.22
C GLY A 85 -10.70 9.41 2.49
N ASN A 86 -10.18 10.38 3.25
CA ASN A 86 -9.40 11.50 2.71
C ASN A 86 -7.92 11.14 2.49
N GLY A 87 -7.50 9.96 2.91
CA GLY A 87 -6.13 9.51 2.78
C GLY A 87 -5.81 8.92 1.40
N TRP A 88 -4.52 8.78 1.14
CA TRP A 88 -3.97 8.10 -0.03
C TRP A 88 -3.05 6.97 0.41
N ALA A 89 -2.85 5.98 -0.45
CA ALA A 89 -1.98 4.84 -0.18
C ALA A 89 -1.19 4.40 -1.42
N PHE A 90 0.04 3.95 -1.19
CA PHE A 90 0.86 3.23 -2.18
C PHE A 90 1.09 1.81 -1.67
N TYR A 91 0.97 0.84 -2.55
CA TYR A 91 1.14 -0.59 -2.23
C TYR A 91 2.24 -1.16 -3.11
N ALA A 92 3.25 -1.77 -2.50
CA ALA A 92 4.30 -2.50 -3.20
C ALA A 92 4.50 -3.88 -2.54
N VAL A 93 4.11 -4.94 -3.23
CA VAL A 93 4.31 -6.32 -2.74
C VAL A 93 5.79 -6.66 -2.82
N GLN A 94 6.41 -7.07 -1.73
CA GLN A 94 7.81 -7.52 -1.67
C GLN A 94 7.92 -9.04 -1.77
N SER A 95 6.95 -9.79 -1.28
CA SER A 95 6.90 -11.25 -1.42
C SER A 95 5.47 -11.75 -1.57
N GLY A 96 5.31 -12.85 -2.31
CA GLY A 96 4.03 -13.41 -2.69
C GLY A 96 3.34 -12.67 -3.82
N GLU A 97 2.04 -12.92 -3.96
CA GLU A 97 1.18 -12.42 -5.01
C GLU A 97 -0.16 -11.94 -4.43
N MET A 98 -0.53 -10.69 -4.76
CA MET A 98 -1.78 -10.05 -4.36
C MET A 98 -2.62 -9.76 -5.60
N GLU A 99 -3.85 -10.26 -5.63
CA GLU A 99 -4.83 -9.81 -6.62
C GLU A 99 -5.49 -8.52 -6.12
N ILE A 100 -5.65 -7.55 -7.02
CA ILE A 100 -6.28 -6.26 -6.71
C ILE A 100 -7.28 -5.92 -7.81
N SER A 101 -8.52 -5.67 -7.43
CA SER A 101 -9.52 -5.07 -8.32
C SER A 101 -9.74 -3.60 -7.97
N THR A 102 -10.04 -2.78 -8.96
CA THR A 102 -10.36 -1.35 -8.73
C THR A 102 -11.74 -1.00 -9.25
N TYR A 103 -12.38 -0.01 -8.63
CA TYR A 103 -13.79 0.30 -8.85
C TYR A 103 -14.06 1.79 -8.98
N ALA A 104 -15.02 2.13 -9.83
CA ALA A 104 -15.71 3.41 -9.79
C ALA A 104 -17.04 3.25 -9.05
N LEU A 105 -17.37 4.22 -8.20
CA LEU A 105 -18.70 4.34 -7.63
C LEU A 105 -19.58 5.09 -8.62
N MET A 106 -20.65 4.45 -9.09
CA MET A 106 -21.58 5.03 -10.06
C MET A 106 -22.94 5.23 -9.40
N ASN A 107 -23.53 6.41 -9.62
CA ASN A 107 -24.89 6.71 -9.21
C ASN A 107 -25.86 6.40 -10.35
N GLY A 108 -26.90 5.62 -10.08
CA GLY A 108 -28.00 5.35 -11.01
C GLY A 108 -29.35 5.41 -10.31
N GLU A 109 -30.42 5.13 -11.06
CA GLU A 109 -31.81 5.16 -10.56
C GLU A 109 -32.04 4.20 -9.37
N GLY A 110 -31.23 3.14 -9.24
CA GLY A 110 -31.26 2.19 -8.13
C GLY A 110 -30.30 2.51 -6.98
N GLY A 111 -29.67 3.68 -6.96
CA GLY A 111 -28.68 4.09 -5.98
C GLY A 111 -27.23 3.89 -6.42
N GLU A 112 -26.32 3.91 -5.43
CA GLU A 112 -24.89 3.70 -5.62
C GLU A 112 -24.59 2.25 -5.99
N ARG A 113 -23.75 2.05 -7.02
CA ARG A 113 -23.21 0.74 -7.38
C ARG A 113 -21.73 0.81 -7.73
N LEU A 114 -20.97 -0.24 -7.38
CA LEU A 114 -19.60 -0.38 -7.83
C LEU A 114 -19.55 -0.92 -9.27
N VAL A 115 -18.71 -0.31 -10.09
CA VAL A 115 -18.36 -0.80 -11.43
C VAL A 115 -16.86 -1.04 -11.47
N THR A 116 -16.47 -2.30 -11.72
CA THR A 116 -15.05 -2.68 -11.79
C THR A 116 -14.37 -2.05 -13.01
N ARG A 117 -13.12 -1.60 -12.84
CA ARG A 117 -12.19 -1.27 -13.93
C ARG A 117 -11.34 -2.48 -14.35
N GLY A 118 -11.62 -3.66 -13.79
CA GLY A 118 -10.82 -4.87 -13.91
C GLY A 118 -9.98 -5.15 -12.67
N TYR A 119 -9.18 -6.20 -12.76
CA TYR A 119 -8.27 -6.66 -11.73
C TYR A 119 -6.88 -6.93 -12.31
N TYR A 120 -5.87 -6.96 -11.44
CA TYR A 120 -4.51 -7.32 -11.79
C TYR A 120 -3.80 -8.03 -10.63
N SER A 121 -2.78 -8.80 -10.98
CA SER A 121 -1.87 -9.40 -10.02
C SER A 121 -0.68 -8.48 -9.75
N MET A 122 -0.44 -8.18 -8.47
CA MET A 122 0.69 -7.43 -7.97
C MET A 122 1.76 -8.37 -7.40
N LYS A 123 2.97 -8.19 -7.90
CA LYS A 123 4.19 -8.97 -7.59
C LYS A 123 5.35 -8.02 -7.27
N PRO A 124 6.46 -8.55 -6.72
CA PRO A 124 7.68 -7.79 -6.49
C PRO A 124 8.14 -6.94 -7.66
N GLY A 125 8.52 -5.71 -7.37
CA GLY A 125 9.02 -4.74 -8.32
C GLY A 125 7.99 -3.78 -8.93
N LYS A 126 6.72 -3.85 -8.51
CA LYS A 126 5.66 -2.91 -8.92
C LYS A 126 5.09 -2.16 -7.71
N CYS A 127 4.56 -0.97 -7.95
CA CYS A 127 3.89 -0.16 -6.94
C CYS A 127 2.59 0.42 -7.52
N SER A 128 1.47 0.13 -6.86
CA SER A 128 0.17 0.75 -7.17
C SER A 128 -0.12 1.90 -6.24
N VAL A 129 -0.95 2.84 -6.69
CA VAL A 129 -1.31 4.05 -5.95
C VAL A 129 -2.82 4.19 -5.95
N PHE A 130 -3.35 4.54 -4.78
CA PHE A 130 -4.76 4.79 -4.53
C PHE A 130 -4.87 6.20 -3.96
N LEU A 131 -5.43 7.11 -4.75
CA LEU A 131 -5.67 8.49 -4.37
C LEU A 131 -6.91 8.59 -3.46
N PRO A 132 -7.17 9.75 -2.83
CA PRO A 132 -8.35 9.92 -2.01
C PRO A 132 -9.62 9.59 -2.80
N GLY A 133 -10.46 8.73 -2.23
CA GLY A 133 -11.69 8.25 -2.85
C GLY A 133 -11.53 7.07 -3.81
N ASP A 134 -10.32 6.67 -4.21
CA ASP A 134 -10.13 5.44 -5.00
C ASP A 134 -10.59 4.21 -4.22
N ILE A 135 -11.32 3.33 -4.91
CA ILE A 135 -11.91 2.12 -4.33
C ILE A 135 -11.20 0.91 -4.92
N HIS A 136 -10.75 0.01 -4.04
CA HIS A 136 -10.13 -1.25 -4.41
C HIS A 136 -10.50 -2.38 -3.47
N ASP A 137 -10.33 -3.61 -3.93
CA ASP A 137 -10.31 -4.80 -3.09
C ASP A 137 -8.97 -5.51 -3.21
N THR A 138 -8.64 -6.38 -2.26
CA THR A 138 -7.40 -7.14 -2.29
C THR A 138 -7.62 -8.59 -1.91
N ARG A 139 -6.90 -9.52 -2.53
CA ARG A 139 -6.89 -10.93 -2.17
C ARG A 139 -5.50 -11.55 -2.22
N CYS A 140 -5.04 -12.10 -1.11
CA CYS A 140 -3.76 -12.82 -1.07
C CYS A 140 -3.86 -14.16 -1.82
N GLN A 141 -3.06 -14.33 -2.85
CA GLN A 141 -3.04 -15.54 -3.70
C GLN A 141 -1.92 -16.52 -3.30
N SER A 142 -0.90 -16.07 -2.56
CA SER A 142 0.21 -16.90 -2.05
C SER A 142 -0.03 -17.39 -0.62
N GLU A 143 0.88 -18.18 -0.05
CA GLU A 143 0.85 -18.60 1.37
C GLU A 143 0.70 -17.39 2.31
N TYR A 144 1.42 -16.32 1.99
CA TYR A 144 1.22 -14.98 2.51
C TYR A 144 1.76 -13.97 1.50
N THR A 145 1.40 -12.72 1.67
CA THR A 145 2.13 -11.60 1.07
C THR A 145 2.84 -10.80 2.14
N LEU A 146 4.04 -10.32 1.84
CA LEU A 146 4.65 -9.19 2.55
C LEU A 146 4.58 -8.01 1.60
N MET A 147 3.97 -6.91 2.03
CA MET A 147 3.85 -5.69 1.25
C MET A 147 4.31 -4.47 2.04
N PHE A 148 4.87 -3.50 1.34
CA PHE A 148 5.08 -2.17 1.85
C PHE A 148 3.89 -1.28 1.51
N ARG A 149 3.43 -0.54 2.52
CA ARG A 149 2.37 0.46 2.38
C ARG A 149 2.91 1.82 2.78
N LEU A 150 2.86 2.78 1.87
CA LEU A 150 3.09 4.20 2.19
C LEU A 150 1.74 4.88 2.29
N THR A 151 1.41 5.43 3.45
CA THR A 151 0.10 6.03 3.72
C THR A 151 0.23 7.47 4.18
N SER A 152 -0.78 8.28 3.88
CA SER A 152 -0.88 9.68 4.34
C SER A 152 -1.17 9.84 5.82
N CYS A 153 -1.70 8.79 6.44
CA CYS A 153 -2.17 8.79 7.82
C CYS A 153 -2.37 7.34 8.30
N ASP A 154 -2.68 7.20 9.59
CA ASP A 154 -3.25 5.95 10.12
C ASP A 154 -4.74 5.88 9.75
N PHE A 155 -5.09 4.91 8.91
CA PHE A 155 -6.47 4.72 8.45
C PHE A 155 -7.44 4.27 9.55
N SER A 156 -6.94 3.92 10.74
CA SER A 156 -7.79 3.69 11.92
C SER A 156 -8.58 4.94 12.27
N GLU A 157 -8.03 6.13 12.07
CA GLU A 157 -8.71 7.40 12.29
C GLU A 157 -9.72 7.73 11.20
N GLU A 158 -9.37 7.49 9.92
CA GLU A 158 -10.31 7.63 8.80
C GLU A 158 -11.53 6.73 8.97
N LYS A 159 -11.32 5.50 9.47
CA LYS A 159 -12.38 4.56 9.83
C LYS A 159 -13.21 5.06 11.01
N ARG A 160 -12.58 5.52 12.09
CA ARG A 160 -13.27 6.06 13.27
C ARG A 160 -14.13 7.28 12.93
N ALA A 161 -13.67 8.11 12.00
CA ALA A 161 -14.39 9.28 11.53
C ALA A 161 -15.45 8.98 10.45
N GLY A 162 -15.62 7.71 10.05
CA GLY A 162 -16.61 7.30 9.03
C GLY A 162 -16.28 7.73 7.60
N ARG A 163 -15.06 8.22 7.35
CA ARG A 163 -14.61 8.62 6.01
C ARG A 163 -14.15 7.43 5.18
N LEU A 164 -13.48 6.48 5.82
CA LEU A 164 -13.18 5.19 5.21
C LEU A 164 -14.47 4.38 5.09
N ARG A 165 -14.87 4.11 3.84
CA ARG A 165 -16.06 3.33 3.51
C ARG A 165 -15.64 1.95 3.00
N VAL A 166 -16.27 0.92 3.55
CA VAL A 166 -16.29 -0.44 3.01
C VAL A 166 -17.61 -0.60 2.25
N PHE A 167 -17.54 -1.15 1.05
CA PHE A 167 -18.67 -1.37 0.17
C PHE A 167 -18.98 -2.86 0.13
N SER A 168 -20.27 -3.18 0.17
CA SER A 168 -20.82 -4.54 0.12
C SER A 168 -21.48 -4.81 -1.22
#